data_AF-A0A5J5F6W1-F1
#
_entry.id   AF-A0A5J5F6W1-F1
#
_cell.length_a   1.000
_cell.length_b   1.000
_cell.length_c   1.000
_cell.angle_alpha   90.00
_cell.angle_beta   90.00
_cell.angle_gamma   90.00
#
_symmetry.space_group_name_H-M   'P 1'
#
loop_
_entity.id
_entity.type
_entity.pdbx_description
1 polymer ?
#
loop_
_entity_poly.entity_id
_entity_poly.type
_entity_poly.pdbx_seq_one_letter_code
_entity_poly.pdbx_strand_id
1 'polypeptide(L)'
;MQGMLCGPITKAAHILPIGRADIWSYGTFQHAVSQQRTLLRAAESHILVDQKAVENGIMLRQDLHSMFDRFFWGVHPRSMRVVVFVAVEELMPFHGMVLRPRTRIGWPPKALWNWQWQQCVVRRLRGQGELPGCKYYHSPAPHAVVVPDET
;
A
#
# COMPACT_ATOMS: atom_id res chain seq x y z
N MET A 1 24.09 -23.82 -21.91
CA MET A 1 22.71 -23.40 -21.57
C MET A 1 22.76 -21.95 -21.08
N GLN A 2 22.47 -20.99 -21.96
CA GLN A 2 22.27 -19.60 -21.55
C GLN A 2 20.97 -19.55 -20.73
N GLY A 3 21.09 -19.39 -19.41
CA GLY A 3 19.94 -19.13 -18.55
C GLY A 3 19.29 -17.81 -18.96
N MET A 4 18.03 -17.86 -19.38
CA MET A 4 17.24 -16.68 -19.70
C MET A 4 17.12 -15.85 -18.41
N LEU A 5 17.84 -14.73 -18.33
CA LEU A 5 17.74 -13.77 -17.23
C LEU A 5 16.39 -13.05 -17.34
N CYS A 6 15.32 -13.71 -16.91
CA CYS A 6 14.04 -13.06 -16.72
C CYS A 6 14.17 -12.16 -15.49
N GLY A 7 14.19 -10.84 -15.71
CA GLY A 7 14.18 -9.86 -14.63
C GLY A 7 12.93 -10.03 -13.74
N PRO A 8 12.93 -9.44 -12.53
CA PRO A 8 11.80 -9.58 -11.62
C PRO A 8 10.52 -9.05 -12.28
N ILE A 9 9.46 -9.87 -12.28
CA ILE A 9 8.15 -9.47 -12.81
C ILE A 9 7.60 -8.33 -11.94
N THR A 10 7.33 -7.19 -12.56
CA THR A 10 6.63 -6.06 -11.94
C THR A 10 5.16 -6.04 -12.37
N LYS A 11 4.28 -5.64 -11.46
CA LYS A 11 2.84 -5.50 -11.72
C LYS A 11 2.29 -4.25 -11.04
N ALA A 12 1.23 -3.71 -11.64
CA ALA A 12 0.44 -2.65 -11.04
C ALA A 12 -0.43 -3.23 -9.91
N ALA A 13 -0.18 -2.78 -8.69
CA ALA A 13 -1.00 -3.04 -7.53
C ALA A 13 -1.97 -1.88 -7.35
N HIS A 14 -3.26 -2.18 -7.22
CA HIS A 14 -4.26 -1.17 -6.98
C HIS A 14 -4.35 -0.90 -5.48
N ILE A 15 -4.39 0.38 -5.10
CA ILE A 15 -4.56 0.73 -3.69
C ILE A 15 -6.00 0.45 -3.28
N LEU A 16 -6.99 0.98 -3.99
CA LEU A 16 -8.36 0.52 -3.88
C LEU A 16 -8.65 -0.61 -4.87
N PRO A 17 -9.25 -1.73 -4.44
CA PRO A 17 -9.61 -2.82 -5.33
C PRO A 17 -10.58 -2.39 -6.42
N ILE A 18 -10.26 -2.67 -7.70
CA ILE A 18 -11.15 -2.41 -8.85
C ILE A 18 -12.52 -3.10 -8.70
N GLY A 19 -12.56 -4.27 -8.07
CA GLY A 19 -13.80 -5.02 -7.83
C GLY A 19 -14.74 -4.39 -6.80
N ARG A 20 -14.36 -3.26 -6.19
CA ARG A 20 -15.09 -2.58 -5.13
C ARG A 20 -15.40 -1.13 -5.50
N ALA A 21 -16.13 -0.96 -6.60
CA ALA A 21 -16.58 0.34 -7.09
C ALA A 21 -17.47 1.10 -6.08
N ASP A 22 -18.10 0.36 -5.15
CA ASP A 22 -18.83 0.93 -4.02
C ASP A 22 -17.89 1.77 -3.16
N ILE A 23 -16.74 1.24 -2.74
CA ILE A 23 -15.77 1.95 -1.91
C ILE A 23 -15.26 3.21 -2.64
N TRP A 24 -15.00 3.09 -3.94
CA TRP A 24 -14.59 4.22 -4.76
C TRP A 24 -15.63 5.35 -4.74
N SER A 25 -16.90 5.00 -4.94
CA SER A 25 -18.01 5.94 -5.08
C SER A 25 -18.43 6.59 -3.75
N TYR A 26 -18.36 5.84 -2.64
CA TYR A 26 -18.67 6.37 -1.31
C TYR A 26 -17.54 7.21 -0.71
N GLY A 27 -16.30 7.01 -1.18
CA GLY A 27 -15.14 7.73 -0.67
C GLY A 27 -14.91 9.09 -1.35
N THR A 28 -14.00 9.87 -0.79
CA THR A 28 -13.56 11.15 -1.37
C THR A 28 -12.44 10.97 -2.41
N PHE A 29 -12.30 9.76 -3.00
CA PHE A 29 -11.12 9.38 -3.80
C PHE A 29 -11.09 10.07 -5.15
N GLN A 30 -12.22 10.10 -5.86
CA GLN A 30 -12.35 10.83 -7.12
C GLN A 30 -11.95 12.31 -6.94
N HIS A 31 -12.51 12.96 -5.92
CA HIS A 31 -12.19 14.35 -5.60
C HIS A 31 -10.70 14.53 -5.27
N ALA A 32 -10.11 13.65 -4.45
CA ALA A 32 -8.70 13.74 -4.08
C ALA A 32 -7.77 13.62 -5.31
N VAL A 33 -8.07 12.71 -6.23
CA VAL A 33 -7.30 12.54 -7.47
C VAL A 33 -7.49 13.75 -8.40
N SER A 34 -8.73 14.20 -8.63
CA SER A 34 -8.99 15.41 -9.44
C SER A 34 -8.26 16.63 -8.88
N GLN A 35 -8.35 16.87 -7.57
CA GLN A 35 -7.67 17.98 -6.90
C GLN A 35 -6.16 17.88 -7.07
N GLN A 36 -5.56 16.70 -6.88
CA GLN A 36 -4.13 16.51 -7.08
C GLN A 36 -3.71 16.79 -8.53
N ARG A 37 -4.46 16.31 -9.52
CA ARG A 37 -4.16 16.58 -10.93
C ARG A 37 -4.19 18.07 -11.25
N THR A 38 -5.19 18.79 -10.74
CA THR A 38 -5.29 20.26 -10.90
C THR A 38 -4.09 20.96 -10.25
N LEU A 39 -3.77 20.63 -8.99
CA LEU A 39 -2.67 21.25 -8.26
C LEU A 39 -1.31 21.01 -8.91
N LEU A 40 -1.09 19.82 -9.47
CA LEU A 40 0.15 19.45 -10.15
C LEU A 40 0.17 19.85 -11.62
N ARG A 41 -0.88 20.52 -12.13
CA ARG A 41 -1.04 20.87 -13.56
C ARG A 41 -0.78 19.68 -14.48
N ALA A 42 -1.28 18.50 -14.09
CA ALA A 42 -1.16 17.31 -14.91
C ALA A 42 -1.91 17.54 -16.24
N ALA A 43 -1.33 17.07 -17.35
CA ALA A 43 -1.96 17.17 -18.67
C ALA A 43 -3.37 16.56 -18.69
N GLU A 44 -3.58 15.53 -17.86
CA GLU A 44 -4.83 14.78 -17.72
C GLU A 44 -5.79 15.37 -16.66
N SER A 45 -5.58 16.61 -16.21
CA SER A 45 -6.42 17.25 -15.18
C SER A 45 -7.88 17.46 -15.60
N HIS A 46 -8.16 17.48 -16.91
CA HIS A 46 -9.50 17.59 -17.46
C HIS A 46 -10.17 16.22 -17.69
N ILE A 47 -9.44 15.12 -17.55
CA ILE A 47 -9.95 13.78 -17.81
C ILE A 47 -10.79 13.32 -16.61
N LEU A 48 -11.96 12.75 -16.90
CA LEU A 48 -12.83 12.12 -15.91
C LEU A 48 -12.05 11.08 -15.10
N VAL A 49 -12.14 11.21 -13.78
CA VAL A 49 -11.43 10.33 -12.85
C VAL A 49 -12.36 9.18 -12.45
N ASP A 50 -11.90 7.96 -12.67
CA ASP A 50 -12.55 6.73 -12.22
C ASP A 50 -11.57 5.86 -11.41
N GLN A 51 -12.03 4.68 -10.99
CA GLN A 51 -11.23 3.73 -10.21
C GLN A 51 -9.98 3.18 -10.94
N LYS A 52 -9.88 3.38 -12.26
CA LYS A 52 -8.73 2.97 -13.08
C LYS A 52 -7.71 4.11 -13.24
N ALA A 53 -7.90 5.24 -12.56
CA ALA A 53 -6.92 6.30 -12.50
C ALA A 53 -5.55 5.76 -12.09
N VAL A 54 -4.48 6.25 -12.73
CA VAL A 54 -3.08 5.85 -12.44
C VAL A 54 -2.73 6.08 -10.97
N GLU A 55 -3.28 7.15 -10.38
CA GLU A 55 -3.12 7.47 -8.98
C GLU A 55 -3.71 6.40 -8.03
N ASN A 56 -4.60 5.53 -8.51
CA ASN A 56 -5.12 4.38 -7.74
C ASN A 56 -4.19 3.15 -7.78
N GLY A 57 -2.93 3.30 -8.17
CA GLY A 57 -2.00 2.19 -8.16
C GLY A 57 -0.53 2.56 -7.99
N ILE A 58 0.25 1.54 -7.71
CA ILE A 58 1.71 1.58 -7.64
C ILE A 58 2.31 0.38 -8.37
N MET A 59 3.50 0.56 -8.93
CA MET A 59 4.24 -0.55 -9.54
C MET A 59 5.06 -1.27 -8.46
N LEU A 60 4.84 -2.57 -8.32
CA LEU A 60 5.51 -3.41 -7.33
C LEU A 60 6.10 -4.66 -7.98
N ARG A 61 7.14 -5.21 -7.35
CA ARG A 61 7.60 -6.58 -7.63
C ARG A 61 6.46 -7.56 -7.30
N GLN A 62 6.34 -8.64 -8.06
CA GLN A 62 5.19 -9.56 -7.99
C GLN A 62 4.92 -10.14 -6.58
N ASP A 63 5.98 -10.46 -5.84
CA ASP A 63 5.91 -10.94 -4.47
C ASP A 63 5.37 -9.86 -3.52
N LEU A 64 5.89 -8.63 -3.62
CA LEU A 64 5.45 -7.48 -2.83
C LEU A 64 4.00 -7.12 -3.15
N HIS A 65 3.60 -7.18 -4.41
CA HIS A 65 2.22 -6.96 -4.85
C HIS A 65 1.26 -7.95 -4.19
N SER A 66 1.58 -9.25 -4.23
CA SER A 66 0.72 -10.28 -3.65
C SER A 66 0.53 -10.09 -2.13
N MET A 67 1.55 -9.59 -1.44
CA MET A 67 1.51 -9.26 -0.01
C MET A 67 0.82 -7.93 0.28
N PHE A 68 0.91 -6.96 -0.63
CA PHE A 68 0.26 -5.66 -0.55
C PHE A 68 -1.27 -5.79 -0.62
N ASP A 69 -1.77 -6.56 -1.58
CA ASP A 69 -3.22 -6.83 -1.77
C ASP A 69 -3.84 -7.55 -0.56
N ARG A 70 -3.02 -8.31 0.17
CA ARG A 70 -3.42 -9.02 1.39
C ARG A 70 -3.26 -8.16 2.65
N PHE A 71 -2.80 -6.92 2.52
CA PHE A 71 -2.54 -5.97 3.60
C PHE A 71 -1.49 -6.44 4.61
N PHE A 72 -0.47 -7.20 4.17
CA PHE A 72 0.63 -7.64 5.05
C PHE A 72 1.58 -6.50 5.40
N TRP A 73 1.65 -5.50 4.54
CA TRP A 73 2.40 -4.28 4.74
C TRP A 73 1.63 -3.11 4.14
N GLY A 74 1.95 -1.90 4.60
CA GLY A 74 1.33 -0.68 4.13
C GLY A 74 2.26 0.51 4.29
N VAL A 75 1.75 1.69 3.94
CA VAL A 75 2.53 2.93 3.99
C VAL A 75 1.82 3.91 4.91
N HIS A 76 2.54 4.40 5.92
CA HIS A 76 1.98 5.40 6.82
C HIS A 76 1.69 6.68 6.05
N PRO A 77 0.45 7.18 6.03
CA PRO A 77 0.01 8.21 5.09
C PRO A 77 0.57 9.61 5.39
N ARG A 78 1.19 9.82 6.55
CA ARG A 78 1.86 11.08 6.91
C ARG A 78 3.36 11.04 6.69
N SER A 79 4.02 10.04 7.25
CA SER A 79 5.49 9.92 7.22
C SER A 79 6.00 9.20 5.97
N MET A 80 5.11 8.62 5.16
CA MET A 80 5.44 7.78 4.01
C MET A 80 6.35 6.60 4.34
N ARG A 81 6.39 6.20 5.62
CA ARG A 81 7.16 5.03 6.09
C ARG A 81 6.43 3.75 5.74
N VAL A 82 7.16 2.78 5.21
CA VAL A 82 6.69 1.41 5.01
C VAL A 82 6.60 0.73 6.38
N VAL A 83 5.44 0.14 6.66
CA VAL A 83 5.18 -0.58 7.91
C VAL A 83 4.75 -2.00 7.56
N VAL A 84 5.38 -2.98 8.21
CA VAL A 84 5.13 -4.40 8.04
C VAL A 84 4.20 -4.81 9.17
N PHE A 85 2.98 -5.21 8.83
CA PHE A 85 1.95 -5.60 9.78
C PHE A 85 1.95 -7.10 10.06
N VAL A 86 2.47 -7.89 9.11
CA VAL A 86 2.69 -9.34 9.23
C VAL A 86 4.16 -9.60 8.99
N ALA A 87 4.86 -10.10 10.01
CA ALA A 87 6.29 -10.38 9.94
C ALA A 87 6.56 -11.55 8.99
N VAL A 88 7.02 -11.21 7.80
CA VAL A 88 7.47 -12.13 6.74
C VAL A 88 8.91 -11.73 6.42
N GLU A 89 9.83 -12.70 6.37
CA GLU A 89 11.28 -12.45 6.26
C GLU A 89 11.60 -11.53 5.07
N GLU A 90 10.93 -11.75 3.94
CA GLU A 90 11.09 -10.98 2.71
C GLU A 90 10.61 -9.52 2.83
N LEU A 91 9.74 -9.21 3.78
CA LEU A 91 9.22 -7.84 4.01
C LEU A 91 10.04 -7.05 5.03
N MET A 92 10.69 -7.73 5.98
CA MET A 92 11.39 -7.09 7.09
C MET A 92 12.46 -6.07 6.66
N PRO A 93 13.26 -6.30 5.60
CA PRO A 93 14.23 -5.31 5.12
C PRO A 93 13.61 -3.98 4.68
N PHE A 94 12.32 -3.98 4.32
CA PHE A 94 11.61 -2.77 3.90
C PHE A 94 10.96 -2.00 5.06
N HIS A 95 10.87 -2.61 6.24
CA HIS A 95 10.23 -1.97 7.39
C HIS A 95 10.97 -0.69 7.80
N GLY A 96 10.22 0.40 8.01
CA GLY A 96 10.74 1.70 8.39
C GLY A 96 11.31 2.55 7.24
N MET A 97 11.46 1.99 6.04
CA MET A 97 11.91 2.73 4.85
C MET A 97 10.92 3.85 4.50
N VAL A 98 11.44 5.02 4.13
CA VAL A 98 10.61 6.16 3.70
C VAL A 98 10.47 6.17 2.18
N LEU A 99 9.23 6.07 1.69
CA LEU A 99 8.95 6.22 0.26
C LEU A 99 9.09 7.68 -0.16
N ARG A 100 9.91 7.93 -1.17
CA ARG A 100 10.10 9.25 -1.78
C ARG A 100 9.74 9.16 -3.26
N PRO A 101 8.57 9.65 -3.68
CA PRO A 101 8.19 9.60 -5.09
C PRO A 101 9.12 10.50 -5.91
N ARG A 102 9.68 9.96 -7.00
CA ARG A 102 10.49 10.74 -7.96
C ARG A 102 9.67 11.80 -8.67
N THR A 103 8.39 11.50 -8.93
CA THR A 103 7.40 12.41 -9.49
C THR A 103 6.12 12.33 -8.65
N ARG A 104 5.47 13.48 -8.45
CA ARG A 104 4.16 13.53 -7.79
C ARG A 104 3.00 13.36 -8.76
N ILE A 105 3.23 13.54 -10.06
CA ILE A 105 2.21 13.31 -11.10
C ILE A 105 2.00 11.80 -11.21
N GLY A 106 0.74 11.36 -11.13
CA GLY A 106 0.38 9.94 -11.08
C GLY A 106 0.68 9.26 -9.75
N TRP A 107 1.25 9.94 -8.77
CA TRP A 107 1.46 9.37 -7.44
C TRP A 107 0.14 9.33 -6.66
N PRO A 108 -0.15 8.28 -5.87
CA PRO A 108 -1.41 8.21 -5.14
C PRO A 108 -1.58 9.35 -4.12
N PRO A 109 -2.74 10.04 -4.10
CA PRO A 109 -3.05 11.02 -3.07
C PRO A 109 -3.09 10.38 -1.68
N LYS A 110 -2.91 11.23 -0.67
CA LYS A 110 -2.94 10.83 0.75
C LYS A 110 -4.23 10.07 1.13
N ALA A 111 -5.37 10.40 0.52
CA ALA A 111 -6.64 9.72 0.77
C ALA A 111 -6.57 8.21 0.48
N LEU A 112 -5.90 7.80 -0.60
CA LEU A 112 -5.73 6.39 -0.96
C LEU A 112 -4.81 5.68 0.02
N TRP A 113 -3.68 6.31 0.38
CA TRP A 113 -2.77 5.79 1.41
C TRP A 113 -3.45 5.64 2.77
N ASN A 114 -4.29 6.60 3.17
CA ASN A 114 -5.09 6.51 4.40
C ASN A 114 -5.99 5.29 4.39
N TRP A 115 -6.69 5.04 3.28
CA TRP A 115 -7.58 3.89 3.17
C TRP A 115 -6.81 2.57 3.27
N GLN A 116 -5.69 2.45 2.54
CA GLN A 116 -4.84 1.27 2.57
C GLN A 116 -4.31 0.98 3.97
N TRP A 117 -3.84 2.04 4.64
CA TRP A 117 -3.36 1.98 6.00
C TRP A 117 -4.43 1.46 6.96
N GLN A 118 -5.66 1.95 6.85
CA GLN A 118 -6.80 1.48 7.65
C GLN A 118 -7.06 -0.01 7.43
N GLN A 119 -6.98 -0.52 6.20
CA GLN A 119 -7.13 -1.96 5.93
C GLN A 119 -6.03 -2.79 6.59
N CYS A 120 -4.78 -2.32 6.54
CA CYS A 120 -3.66 -2.97 7.24
C CYS A 120 -3.86 -3.00 8.75
N VAL A 121 -4.29 -1.88 9.35
CA VAL A 121 -4.56 -1.79 10.80
C VAL A 121 -5.69 -2.74 11.19
N VAL A 122 -6.81 -2.72 10.47
CA VAL A 122 -7.96 -3.61 10.74
C VAL A 122 -7.55 -5.07 10.63
N ARG A 123 -6.77 -5.45 9.61
CA ARG A 123 -6.24 -6.81 9.47
C ARG A 123 -5.40 -7.21 10.68
N ARG A 124 -4.48 -6.36 11.12
CA ARG A 124 -3.61 -6.63 12.27
C ARG A 124 -4.44 -6.85 13.53
N LEU A 125 -5.43 -6.00 13.78
CA LEU A 125 -6.32 -6.13 14.94
C LEU A 125 -7.14 -7.43 14.90
N ARG A 126 -7.72 -7.78 13.74
CA ARG A 126 -8.43 -9.06 13.58
C ARG A 126 -7.52 -10.26 13.83
N GLY A 127 -6.31 -10.24 13.25
CA GLY A 127 -5.31 -11.28 13.46
C GLY A 127 -4.87 -11.44 14.91
N GLN A 128 -4.93 -10.38 15.74
CA GLN A 128 -4.67 -10.48 17.17
C GLN A 128 -5.88 -10.98 17.98
N GLY A 129 -7.11 -10.60 17.59
CA GLY A 129 -8.34 -10.99 18.28
C GLY A 129 -8.80 -12.42 17.98
N GLU A 130 -8.43 -12.98 16.84
CA GLU A 130 -8.87 -14.31 16.38
C GLU A 130 -7.91 -15.45 16.75
N LEU A 131 -6.83 -15.20 17.50
CA LEU A 131 -5.92 -16.27 17.94
C LEU A 131 -6.43 -16.92 19.24
N PRO A 132 -6.91 -18.18 19.22
CA PRO A 132 -7.07 -18.95 20.44
C PRO A 132 -5.66 -19.39 20.87
N GLY A 133 -5.12 -18.76 21.92
CA GLY A 133 -3.88 -19.18 22.59
C GLY A 133 -2.73 -19.56 21.65
N CYS A 134 -1.94 -18.57 21.21
CA CYS A 134 -0.62 -18.68 20.58
C CYS A 134 0.00 -20.10 20.58
N LYS A 135 -0.26 -20.89 19.52
CA LYS A 135 0.45 -22.16 19.28
C LYS A 135 1.00 -22.35 17.86
N TYR A 136 0.78 -21.40 16.95
CA TYR A 136 1.27 -21.54 15.56
C TYR A 136 2.55 -20.76 15.22
N TYR A 137 3.06 -19.93 16.14
CA TYR A 137 4.34 -19.25 15.99
C TYR A 137 5.16 -19.37 17.27
N HIS A 138 5.68 -20.58 17.55
CA HIS A 138 6.84 -20.74 18.44
C HIS A 138 8.12 -20.56 17.61
N SER A 139 8.33 -19.34 17.18
CA SER A 139 9.65 -18.81 16.87
C SER A 139 9.68 -17.43 17.53
N PRO A 140 10.78 -16.98 18.14
CA PRO A 140 10.83 -15.68 18.80
C PRO A 140 10.61 -14.63 17.70
N ALA A 141 9.36 -14.25 17.48
CA ALA A 141 9.00 -13.20 16.55
C ALA A 141 9.82 -11.99 16.99
N PRO A 142 10.72 -11.45 16.14
CA PRO A 142 11.32 -10.17 16.45
C PRO A 142 10.14 -9.23 16.63
N HIS A 143 9.93 -8.79 17.87
CA HIS A 143 8.80 -7.96 18.26
C HIS A 143 8.62 -6.89 17.20
N ALA A 144 7.43 -6.82 16.59
CA ALA A 144 7.13 -5.78 15.61
C ALA A 144 7.53 -4.45 16.23
N VAL A 145 8.62 -3.86 15.72
CA VAL A 145 9.25 -2.70 16.34
C VAL A 145 8.21 -1.58 16.33
N VAL A 146 7.91 -1.07 17.53
CA VAL A 146 7.05 0.11 17.67
C VAL A 146 7.81 1.27 17.06
N VAL A 147 7.40 1.72 15.87
CA VAL A 147 7.92 2.95 15.29
C VAL A 147 7.19 4.10 16.02
N PRO A 148 7.90 4.93 16.80
CA PRO A 148 7.26 6.08 17.43
C PRO A 148 6.80 7.07 16.36
N ASP A 149 5.58 7.56 16.50
CA ASP A 149 5.10 8.74 15.77
C ASP A 149 5.79 9.96 16.40
N GLU A 150 6.92 10.36 15.84
CA GLU A 150 7.52 11.65 16.19
C GLU A 150 6.65 12.79 15.60
N THR A 151 6.32 13.71 16.49
CA THR A 151 5.44 14.90 16.38
C THR A 151 5.81 15.86 15.26
#